data_AF-A0A0E0KBV8-F1
#
_entry.id   AF-A0A0E0KBV8-F1
#
_cell.length_a   1.000
_cell.length_b   1.000
_cell.length_c   1.000
_cell.angle_alpha   90.00
_cell.angle_beta   90.00
_cell.angle_gamma   90.00
#
_symmetry.space_group_name_H-M   'P 1'
#
loop_
_entity.id
_entity.type
_entity.pdbx_description
1 polymer ?
#
loop_
_entity_poly.entity_id
_entity_poly.type
_entity_poly.pdbx_seq_one_letter_code
_entity_poly.pdbx_strand_id
1 'polypeptide(L)'
;MAGDRLSWSGLLKWSLSYADGTRPSRAISEEERRWLAEAVERHMMVDVVHVESIDMANDLHSVGGLVPVIKYLRNSNARIRARAADVVTTVVQNNPTSQQLVMEASGFDPLLSNFTSDPDLTARIKALGALSSLIRNNKPGVSAFRLANGYAGLRDALTSESARFQRKALNLTNYLLSESHSDCSVFAQLGFPRLMMHLVSSDDLGVREAALGGLLELARDTTLGSRSLLADHDRLQRLLQARIERIRMMAPEDLDAAREERQLVDSLWITCYHEPSTLHLEGLLVLPGEECFEQPPDVAGRFFEPLRRSSARRAPSNERSDPGDGTGGGMMLLLGPTPGSRSNSGSN
;
A
#
# COMPACT_ATOMS: atom_id res chain seq x y z
N MET A 1 29.42 -5.69 25.47
CA MET A 1 28.98 -4.30 25.29
C MET A 1 27.91 -4.29 24.22
N ALA A 2 26.64 -4.31 24.64
CA ALA A 2 25.50 -4.31 23.74
C ALA A 2 25.32 -2.88 23.21
N GLY A 3 25.49 -2.72 21.90
CA GLY A 3 25.22 -1.46 21.21
C GLY A 3 23.78 -1.08 21.46
N ASP A 4 23.60 0.04 22.13
CA ASP A 4 22.31 0.56 22.55
C ASP A 4 21.48 0.80 21.29
N ARG A 5 20.52 -0.09 21.04
CA ARG A 5 19.47 0.09 20.06
C ARG A 5 18.67 1.31 20.52
N LEU A 6 19.01 2.50 20.06
CA LEU A 6 18.06 3.61 20.08
C LEU A 6 16.90 3.22 19.15
N SER A 7 15.95 2.53 19.76
CA SER A 7 14.76 2.00 19.16
C SER A 7 13.84 3.17 18.81
N TRP A 8 13.09 3.08 17.71
CA TRP A 8 11.93 3.93 17.45
C TRP A 8 11.00 4.03 18.66
N SER A 9 11.00 3.04 19.56
CA SER A 9 10.32 3.14 20.86
C SER A 9 10.81 4.26 21.77
N GLY A 10 12.06 4.72 21.65
CA GLY A 10 12.59 5.88 22.38
C GLY A 10 12.04 7.20 21.82
N LEU A 11 12.02 7.34 20.50
CA LEU A 11 11.35 8.46 19.80
C LEU A 11 9.83 8.44 20.02
N LEU A 12 9.22 7.26 20.06
CA LEU A 12 7.79 7.06 20.28
C LEU A 12 7.42 7.27 21.76
N LYS A 13 8.23 6.83 22.73
CA LYS A 13 8.05 7.16 24.16
C LYS A 13 8.26 8.64 24.42
N TRP A 14 9.24 9.25 23.76
CA TRP A 14 9.40 10.69 23.75
C TRP A 14 8.12 11.32 23.21
N SER A 15 7.68 11.02 21.98
CA SER A 15 6.42 11.51 21.37
C SER A 15 5.17 11.33 22.25
N LEU A 16 4.98 10.15 22.84
CA LEU A 16 3.86 9.84 23.75
C LEU A 16 3.89 10.70 25.02
N SER A 17 5.05 11.19 25.45
CA SER A 17 5.16 12.17 26.54
C SER A 17 4.79 13.62 26.11
N TYR A 18 4.64 13.87 24.80
CA TYR A 18 4.16 15.14 24.21
C TYR A 18 2.71 15.07 23.67
N ALA A 19 2.10 13.87 23.60
CA ALA A 19 0.77 13.62 23.02
C ALA A 19 -0.18 12.87 23.98
N ASP A 20 -0.09 13.13 25.28
CA ASP A 20 -1.22 12.93 26.19
C ASP A 20 -2.34 13.86 25.70
N GLY A 21 -3.33 13.30 25.00
CA GLY A 21 -4.46 14.02 24.37
C GLY A 21 -5.34 14.85 25.32
N THR A 22 -4.90 15.12 26.56
CA THR A 22 -5.55 16.01 27.51
C THR A 22 -4.90 17.40 27.62
N ARG A 23 -3.82 17.71 26.89
CA ARG A 23 -3.16 19.04 26.88
C ARG A 23 -2.80 19.52 25.47
N PRO A 24 -2.85 20.84 25.18
CA PRO A 24 -2.40 21.37 23.89
C PRO A 24 -0.89 21.15 23.70
N SER A 25 -0.47 20.66 22.52
CA SER A 25 0.94 20.42 22.19
C SER A 25 1.77 21.67 22.41
N ARG A 26 2.74 21.59 23.33
CA ARG A 26 3.72 22.65 23.57
C ARG A 26 4.64 22.76 22.34
N ALA A 27 4.95 23.98 21.91
CA ALA A 27 5.89 24.23 20.81
C ALA A 27 7.27 23.64 21.11
N ILE A 28 7.77 22.80 20.19
CA ILE A 28 9.08 22.15 20.26
C ILE A 28 10.20 23.21 20.12
N SER A 29 11.21 23.15 20.99
CA SER A 29 12.34 24.08 20.94
C SER A 29 13.26 23.85 19.73
N GLU A 30 14.00 24.88 19.33
CA GLU A 30 14.92 24.78 18.19
C GLU A 30 16.10 23.82 18.44
N GLU A 31 16.44 23.58 19.71
CA GLU A 31 17.44 22.59 20.11
C GLU A 31 16.91 21.16 19.95
N GLU A 32 15.67 20.91 20.37
CA GLU A 32 14.99 19.62 20.19
C GLU A 32 14.79 19.29 18.71
N ARG A 33 14.45 20.29 17.87
CA ARG A 33 14.37 20.12 16.42
C ARG A 33 15.71 19.76 15.78
N ARG A 34 16.80 20.40 16.20
CA ARG A 34 18.15 20.10 15.71
C ARG A 34 18.59 18.70 16.12
N TRP A 35 18.34 18.32 17.38
CA TRP A 35 18.61 16.97 17.86
C TRP A 35 17.80 15.92 17.09
N LEU A 36 16.51 16.17 16.85
CA LEU A 36 15.64 15.29 16.08
C LEU A 36 16.15 15.11 14.64
N ALA A 37 16.53 16.21 13.98
CA ALA A 37 17.08 16.16 12.63
C ALA A 37 18.36 15.31 12.58
N GLU A 38 19.29 15.52 13.51
CA GLU A 38 20.53 14.75 13.59
C GLU A 38 20.29 13.26 13.89
N ALA A 39 19.32 12.96 14.77
CA ALA A 39 18.90 11.59 15.06
C ALA A 39 18.31 10.91 13.82
N VAL A 40 17.44 11.59 13.07
CA VAL A 40 16.87 11.11 11.80
C VAL A 40 17.97 10.88 10.78
N GLU A 41 18.95 11.77 10.65
CA GLU A 41 20.07 11.62 9.72
C GLU A 41 20.93 10.39 10.01
N ARG A 42 21.36 10.23 11.27
CA ARG A 42 22.15 9.06 11.69
C ARG A 42 21.37 7.77 11.43
N HIS A 43 20.07 7.75 11.66
CA HIS A 43 19.24 6.56 11.38
C HIS A 43 19.00 6.33 9.89
N MET A 44 18.82 7.41 9.11
CA MET A 44 18.81 7.37 7.64
C MET A 44 20.15 6.90 7.08
N MET A 45 21.24 6.85 7.84
CA MET A 45 22.49 6.23 7.41
C MET A 45 22.60 4.74 7.74
N VAL A 46 21.86 4.23 8.74
CA VAL A 46 22.10 2.89 9.35
C VAL A 46 21.07 1.78 8.96
N ASP A 47 20.18 1.98 7.98
CA ASP A 47 19.24 0.95 7.46
C ASP A 47 18.13 0.49 8.44
N VAL A 48 17.77 1.30 9.45
CA VAL A 48 16.78 0.90 10.49
C VAL A 48 15.51 1.77 10.50
N VAL A 49 15.23 2.53 9.43
CA VAL A 49 13.99 3.31 9.38
C VAL A 49 12.87 2.48 8.77
N HIS A 50 12.01 1.94 9.63
CA HIS A 50 10.75 1.30 9.26
C HIS A 50 9.61 2.05 9.95
N VAL A 51 8.95 2.95 9.24
CA VAL A 51 7.67 3.53 9.68
C VAL A 51 6.60 2.54 9.22
N GLU A 52 6.29 1.57 10.09
CA GLU A 52 5.41 0.45 9.75
C GLU A 52 3.94 0.70 10.09
N SER A 53 3.62 1.77 10.85
CA SER A 53 2.24 2.07 11.25
C SER A 53 1.82 3.50 10.95
N ILE A 54 0.51 3.67 10.71
CA ILE A 54 -0.16 4.96 10.55
C ILE A 54 0.06 5.84 11.79
N ASP A 55 0.12 5.23 12.97
CA ASP A 55 0.39 5.92 14.23
C ASP A 55 1.81 6.52 14.25
N MET A 56 2.82 5.77 13.79
CA MET A 56 4.18 6.30 13.67
C MET A 56 4.30 7.42 12.64
N ALA A 57 3.51 7.39 11.56
CA ALA A 57 3.45 8.47 10.58
C ALA A 57 2.84 9.76 11.18
N ASN A 58 1.75 9.62 11.92
CA ASN A 58 1.09 10.73 12.60
C ASN A 58 1.94 11.28 13.76
N ASP A 59 2.62 10.41 14.50
CA ASP A 59 3.58 10.79 15.54
C ASP A 59 4.77 11.53 14.96
N LEU A 60 5.35 11.05 13.85
CA LEU A 60 6.48 11.69 13.18
C LEU A 60 6.14 13.12 12.74
N HIS A 61 4.90 13.35 12.29
CA HIS A 61 4.43 14.70 12.02
C HIS A 61 4.25 15.52 13.30
N SER A 62 3.61 14.96 14.32
CA SER A 62 3.32 15.64 15.60
C SER A 62 4.60 16.12 16.30
N VAL A 63 5.71 15.40 16.14
CA VAL A 63 7.04 15.79 16.65
C VAL A 63 7.83 16.72 15.70
N GLY A 64 7.25 17.14 14.58
CA GLY A 64 7.90 18.00 13.59
C GLY A 64 9.00 17.32 12.77
N GLY A 65 9.06 15.98 12.75
CA GLY A 65 10.07 15.19 12.04
C GLY A 65 9.90 15.16 10.53
N LEU A 66 8.72 15.48 10.01
CA LEU A 66 8.44 15.50 8.58
C LEU A 66 9.24 16.57 7.81
N VAL A 67 9.43 17.76 8.40
CA VAL A 67 10.16 18.87 7.76
C VAL A 67 11.65 18.52 7.55
N PRO A 68 12.39 17.98 8.54
CA PRO A 68 13.73 17.43 8.32
C PRO A 68 13.78 16.36 7.23
N VAL A 69 12.83 15.42 7.19
CA VAL A 69 12.76 14.37 6.15
C VAL A 69 12.64 15.00 4.75
N ILE A 70 11.78 16.00 4.58
CA ILE A 70 11.64 16.72 3.31
C ILE A 70 12.94 17.44 2.93
N LYS A 71 13.64 18.03 3.90
CA LYS A 71 14.96 18.64 3.67
C LYS A 71 15.99 17.61 3.16
N TYR A 72 15.96 16.38 3.68
CA TYR A 72 16.86 15.31 3.26
C TYR A 72 16.62 14.83 1.82
N LEU A 73 15.48 15.15 1.20
CA LEU A 73 15.26 14.93 -0.23
C LEU A 73 16.23 15.72 -1.12
N ARG A 74 16.84 16.80 -0.60
CA ARG A 74 17.85 17.61 -1.31
C ARG A 74 19.29 17.33 -0.87
N ASN A 75 19.52 16.23 -0.14
CA ASN A 75 20.85 15.88 0.37
C ASN A 75 21.80 15.54 -0.78
N SER A 76 23.11 15.82 -0.62
CA SER A 76 24.13 15.47 -1.61
C SER A 76 24.25 13.96 -1.83
N ASN A 77 23.96 13.16 -0.80
CA ASN A 77 24.03 11.71 -0.85
C ASN A 77 22.74 11.09 -1.39
N ALA A 78 22.84 10.37 -2.51
CA ALA A 78 21.72 9.68 -3.15
C ALA A 78 21.00 8.68 -2.22
N ARG A 79 21.74 7.98 -1.35
CA ARG A 79 21.15 7.02 -0.40
C ARG A 79 20.25 7.72 0.61
N ILE A 80 20.65 8.90 1.07
CA ILE A 80 19.84 9.72 2.00
C ILE A 80 18.59 10.21 1.27
N ARG A 81 18.72 10.72 0.03
CA ARG A 81 17.54 11.12 -0.77
C ARG A 81 16.56 9.96 -0.99
N ALA A 82 17.07 8.78 -1.35
CA ALA A 82 16.27 7.58 -1.56
C ALA A 82 15.53 7.15 -0.29
N ARG A 83 16.19 7.19 0.87
CA ARG A 83 15.59 6.85 2.18
C ARG A 83 14.59 7.90 2.63
N ALA A 84 14.88 9.19 2.46
CA ALA A 84 13.93 10.25 2.74
C ALA A 84 12.63 10.06 1.91
N ALA A 85 12.75 9.73 0.63
CA ALA A 85 11.60 9.40 -0.21
C ALA A 85 10.86 8.14 0.28
N ASP A 86 11.57 7.12 0.76
CA ASP A 86 10.94 5.91 1.33
C ASP A 86 10.12 6.23 2.58
N VAL A 87 10.67 7.04 3.49
CA VAL A 87 9.96 7.53 4.68
C VAL A 87 8.72 8.33 4.28
N VAL A 88 8.85 9.26 3.33
CA VAL A 88 7.68 10.00 2.83
C VAL A 88 6.63 9.06 2.26
N THR A 89 7.05 8.03 1.50
CA THR A 89 6.13 7.01 0.96
C THR A 89 5.29 6.37 2.07
N THR A 90 5.94 5.91 3.14
CA THR A 90 5.26 5.26 4.28
C THR A 90 4.33 6.22 5.03
N VAL A 91 4.75 7.49 5.19
CA VAL A 91 3.99 8.50 5.94
C VAL A 91 2.69 8.89 5.23
N VAL A 92 2.74 9.01 3.90
CA VAL A 92 1.60 9.50 3.09
C VAL A 92 0.71 8.38 2.54
N GLN A 93 1.14 7.12 2.64
CA GLN A 93 0.41 6.00 2.08
C GLN A 93 -0.97 5.86 2.75
N ASN A 94 -2.02 6.05 1.96
CA ASN A 94 -3.42 6.01 2.40
C ASN A 94 -3.72 6.95 3.60
N ASN A 95 -2.98 8.06 3.74
CA ASN A 95 -3.13 9.02 4.83
C ASN A 95 -3.34 10.44 4.27
N PRO A 96 -4.59 10.89 4.07
CA PRO A 96 -4.91 12.20 3.50
C PRO A 96 -4.32 13.38 4.28
N THR A 97 -4.30 13.30 5.61
CA THR A 97 -3.73 14.35 6.46
C THR A 97 -2.23 14.50 6.20
N SER A 98 -1.49 13.39 6.21
CA SER A 98 -0.06 13.39 5.92
C SER A 98 0.24 13.80 4.48
N GLN A 99 -0.60 13.40 3.51
CA GLN A 99 -0.48 13.86 2.13
C GLN A 99 -0.57 15.38 2.05
N GLN A 100 -1.57 16.00 2.69
CA GLN A 100 -1.73 17.45 2.72
C GLN A 100 -0.52 18.15 3.36
N LEU A 101 -0.03 17.64 4.48
CA LEU A 101 1.11 18.22 5.19
C LEU A 101 2.41 18.18 4.37
N VAL A 102 2.65 17.09 3.63
CA VAL A 102 3.78 17.01 2.70
C VAL A 102 3.65 18.05 1.58
N MET A 103 2.44 18.30 1.09
CA MET A 103 2.19 19.34 0.09
C MET A 103 2.46 20.74 0.65
N GLU A 104 1.95 21.05 1.85
CA GLU A 104 2.15 22.33 2.54
C GLU A 104 3.62 22.60 2.88
N ALA A 105 4.36 21.56 3.26
CA ALA A 105 5.79 21.64 3.53
C ALA A 105 6.66 21.68 2.25
N SER A 106 6.06 21.88 1.07
CA SER A 106 6.75 21.93 -0.23
C SER A 106 7.59 20.67 -0.52
N GLY A 107 7.12 19.51 -0.06
CA GLY A 107 7.77 18.21 -0.28
C GLY A 107 7.55 17.64 -1.68
N PHE A 108 6.58 18.16 -2.42
CA PHE A 108 6.29 17.73 -3.79
C PHE A 108 7.44 18.01 -4.77
N ASP A 109 7.97 19.24 -4.80
CA ASP A 109 8.98 19.63 -5.79
C ASP A 109 10.29 18.84 -5.67
N PRO A 110 10.86 18.60 -4.46
CA PRO A 110 12.04 17.75 -4.31
C PRO A 110 11.80 16.32 -4.76
N LEU A 111 10.61 15.76 -4.49
CA LEU A 111 10.25 14.42 -4.96
C LEU A 111 10.18 14.37 -6.49
N LEU A 112 9.55 15.34 -7.12
CA LEU A 112 9.47 15.42 -8.57
C LEU A 112 10.85 15.61 -9.22
N SER A 113 11.68 16.50 -8.66
CA SER A 113 13.05 16.71 -9.10
C SER A 113 13.87 15.42 -9.00
N ASN A 114 13.77 14.70 -7.88
CA ASN A 114 14.49 13.44 -7.69
C ASN A 114 13.97 12.34 -8.64
N PHE A 115 12.67 12.28 -8.92
CA PHE A 115 12.12 11.32 -9.87
C PHE A 115 12.62 11.57 -11.30
N THR A 116 12.59 12.83 -11.75
CA THR A 116 12.85 13.20 -13.14
C THR A 116 14.34 13.31 -13.46
N SER A 117 15.15 13.81 -12.52
CA SER A 117 16.50 14.33 -12.83
C SER A 117 17.62 13.79 -11.94
N ASP A 118 17.34 12.91 -10.97
CA ASP A 118 18.38 12.37 -10.10
C ASP A 118 19.34 11.44 -10.87
N PRO A 119 20.67 11.57 -10.69
CA PRO A 119 21.63 10.66 -11.33
C PRO A 119 21.53 9.22 -10.80
N ASP A 120 21.04 9.01 -9.57
CA ASP A 120 20.92 7.69 -8.96
C ASP A 120 19.53 7.08 -9.23
N LEU A 121 19.52 5.92 -9.89
CA LEU A 121 18.29 5.23 -10.24
C LEU A 121 17.47 4.79 -9.01
N THR A 122 18.11 4.46 -7.89
CA THR A 122 17.39 4.05 -6.67
C THR A 122 16.64 5.24 -6.08
N ALA A 123 17.26 6.41 -6.03
CA ALA A 123 16.62 7.66 -5.63
C ALA A 123 15.42 8.00 -6.53
N ARG A 124 15.56 7.85 -7.87
CA ARG A 124 14.44 8.02 -8.82
C ARG A 124 13.27 7.07 -8.53
N ILE A 125 13.55 5.78 -8.35
CA ILE A 125 12.55 4.73 -8.08
C ILE A 125 11.81 5.00 -6.76
N LYS A 126 12.54 5.41 -5.72
CA LYS A 126 11.96 5.75 -4.40
C LYS A 126 11.14 7.03 -4.45
N ALA A 127 11.63 8.06 -5.15
CA ALA A 127 10.90 9.30 -5.37
C ALA A 127 9.59 9.07 -6.14
N LEU A 128 9.59 8.25 -7.18
CA LEU A 128 8.37 7.85 -7.89
C LEU A 128 7.39 7.09 -6.97
N GLY A 129 7.91 6.23 -6.10
CA GLY A 129 7.10 5.55 -5.07
C GLY A 129 6.38 6.55 -4.16
N ALA A 130 7.13 7.52 -3.62
CA ALA A 130 6.58 8.57 -2.77
C ALA A 130 5.54 9.42 -3.50
N LEU A 131 5.83 9.84 -4.75
CA LEU A 131 4.87 10.58 -5.57
C LEU A 131 3.59 9.77 -5.81
N SER A 132 3.71 8.48 -6.13
CA SER A 132 2.55 7.62 -6.32
C SER A 132 1.69 7.53 -5.06
N SER A 133 2.28 7.36 -3.88
CA SER A 133 1.54 7.37 -2.61
C SER A 133 0.95 8.74 -2.27
N LEU A 134 1.65 9.82 -2.62
CA LEU A 134 1.26 11.20 -2.30
C LEU A 134 0.04 11.66 -3.11
N ILE A 135 -0.06 11.25 -4.38
CA ILE A 135 -1.11 11.70 -5.29
C ILE A 135 -2.32 10.76 -5.35
N ARG A 136 -2.20 9.51 -4.88
CA ARG A 136 -3.33 8.58 -4.81
C ARG A 136 -4.44 9.13 -3.92
N ASN A 137 -5.66 9.18 -4.46
CA ASN A 137 -6.85 9.74 -3.82
C ASN A 137 -6.69 11.22 -3.40
N ASN A 138 -5.73 11.94 -4.00
CA ASN A 138 -5.41 13.32 -3.67
C ASN A 138 -5.46 14.18 -4.94
N LYS A 139 -6.64 14.74 -5.24
CA LYS A 139 -6.89 15.53 -6.47
C LYS A 139 -5.95 16.74 -6.63
N PRO A 140 -5.64 17.55 -5.59
CA PRO A 140 -4.59 18.56 -5.67
C PRO A 140 -3.23 18.00 -6.06
N GLY A 141 -2.84 16.86 -5.48
CA GLY A 141 -1.59 16.16 -5.81
C GLY A 141 -1.52 15.71 -7.28
N VAL A 142 -2.60 15.13 -7.80
CA VAL A 142 -2.70 14.75 -9.22
C VAL A 142 -2.56 15.99 -10.11
N SER A 143 -3.25 17.09 -9.78
CA SER A 143 -3.20 18.34 -10.54
C SER A 143 -1.80 18.94 -10.57
N ALA A 144 -1.10 18.94 -9.42
CA ALA A 144 0.29 19.36 -9.32
C ALA A 144 1.22 18.49 -10.18
N PHE A 145 1.02 17.17 -10.18
CA PHE A 145 1.77 16.25 -11.04
C PHE A 145 1.58 16.51 -12.53
N ARG A 146 0.37 16.85 -12.96
CA ARG A 146 0.10 17.24 -14.35
C ARG A 146 0.78 18.56 -14.71
N LEU A 147 0.59 19.60 -13.89
CA LEU A 147 1.14 20.93 -14.13
C LEU A 147 2.66 20.94 -14.18
N ALA A 148 3.30 20.10 -13.38
CA ALA A 148 4.75 19.98 -13.33
C ALA A 148 5.33 18.99 -14.37
N ASN A 149 4.54 18.59 -15.36
CA ASN A 149 4.93 17.69 -16.46
C ASN A 149 5.45 16.32 -15.99
N GLY A 150 4.85 15.75 -14.94
CA GLY A 150 5.23 14.44 -14.40
C GLY A 150 5.09 13.29 -15.42
N TYR A 151 4.25 13.44 -16.43
CA TYR A 151 4.10 12.47 -17.52
C TYR A 151 5.38 12.29 -18.35
N ALA A 152 6.19 13.33 -18.53
CA ALA A 152 7.48 13.20 -19.21
C ALA A 152 8.42 12.27 -18.43
N GLY A 153 8.50 12.43 -17.11
CA GLY A 153 9.27 11.54 -16.24
C GLY A 153 8.76 10.10 -16.28
N LEU A 154 7.44 9.90 -16.37
CA LEU A 154 6.87 8.55 -16.52
C LEU A 154 7.30 7.92 -17.84
N ARG A 155 7.27 8.69 -18.93
CA ARG A 155 7.73 8.21 -20.24
C ARG A 155 9.19 7.79 -20.21
N ASP A 156 10.05 8.57 -19.56
CA ASP A 156 11.48 8.27 -19.41
C ASP A 156 11.72 7.05 -18.51
N ALA A 157 10.85 6.81 -17.53
CA ALA A 157 10.91 5.61 -16.70
C ALA A 157 10.54 4.34 -17.50
N LEU A 158 9.58 4.44 -18.42
CA LEU A 158 9.16 3.33 -19.29
C LEU A 158 10.23 2.94 -20.32
N THR A 159 11.08 3.88 -20.74
CA THR A 159 12.20 3.61 -21.66
C THR A 159 13.47 3.14 -20.95
N SER A 160 13.49 3.16 -19.61
CA SER A 160 14.63 2.64 -18.84
C SER A 160 14.76 1.12 -18.95
N GLU A 161 15.94 0.56 -18.73
CA GLU A 161 16.17 -0.89 -18.70
C GLU A 161 15.73 -1.56 -17.38
N SER A 162 15.32 -0.76 -16.39
CA SER A 162 14.99 -1.27 -15.07
C SER A 162 13.52 -1.70 -14.99
N ALA A 163 13.29 -3.01 -14.95
CA ALA A 163 11.93 -3.56 -14.75
C ALA A 163 11.23 -3.01 -13.50
N ARG A 164 11.97 -2.77 -12.41
CA ARG A 164 11.44 -2.16 -11.19
C ARG A 164 10.94 -0.74 -11.42
N PHE A 165 11.66 0.05 -12.23
CA PHE A 165 11.29 1.42 -12.52
C PHE A 165 10.11 1.47 -13.50
N GLN A 166 10.17 0.68 -14.57
CA GLN A 166 9.09 0.48 -15.52
C GLN A 166 7.79 0.07 -14.82
N ARG A 167 7.82 -0.95 -13.95
CA ARG A 167 6.63 -1.42 -13.22
C ARG A 167 6.02 -0.34 -12.33
N LYS A 168 6.84 0.41 -11.59
CA LYS A 168 6.34 1.54 -10.79
C LYS A 168 5.72 2.63 -11.64
N ALA A 169 6.32 2.95 -12.78
CA ALA A 169 5.80 3.94 -13.72
C ALA A 169 4.48 3.49 -14.33
N LEU A 170 4.39 2.25 -14.82
CA LEU A 170 3.15 1.66 -15.34
C LEU A 170 2.05 1.64 -14.29
N ASN A 171 2.35 1.24 -13.05
CA ASN A 171 1.35 1.23 -11.97
C ASN A 171 0.81 2.62 -11.63
N LEU A 172 1.64 3.66 -11.74
CA LEU A 172 1.17 5.03 -11.57
C LEU A 172 0.39 5.50 -12.81
N THR A 173 0.84 5.16 -14.02
CA THR A 173 0.10 5.44 -15.25
C THR A 173 -1.30 4.82 -15.22
N ASN A 174 -1.43 3.55 -14.83
CA ASN A 174 -2.72 2.86 -14.73
C ASN A 174 -3.63 3.55 -13.72
N TYR A 175 -3.10 3.98 -12.57
CA TYR A 175 -3.86 4.78 -11.61
C TYR A 175 -4.38 6.08 -12.23
N LEU A 176 -3.52 6.84 -12.91
CA LEU A 176 -3.91 8.12 -13.52
C LEU A 176 -4.94 7.94 -14.65
N LEU A 177 -4.82 6.88 -15.46
CA LEU A 177 -5.81 6.51 -16.47
C LEU A 177 -7.17 6.18 -15.83
N SER A 178 -7.17 5.42 -14.73
CA SER A 178 -8.41 5.06 -14.02
C SER A 178 -9.08 6.23 -13.29
N GLU A 179 -8.31 7.21 -12.83
CA GLU A 179 -8.82 8.36 -12.08
C GLU A 179 -9.46 9.42 -13.00
N SER A 180 -8.95 9.55 -14.24
CA SER A 180 -9.32 10.68 -15.10
C SER A 180 -9.29 10.33 -16.58
N HIS A 181 -10.48 10.18 -17.19
CA HIS A 181 -10.62 9.97 -18.63
C HIS A 181 -9.95 11.06 -19.49
N SER A 182 -9.79 12.29 -18.98
CA SER A 182 -9.05 13.33 -19.70
C SER A 182 -7.58 12.96 -19.90
N ASP A 183 -7.00 12.19 -18.98
CA ASP A 183 -5.60 11.80 -19.02
C ASP A 183 -5.36 10.78 -20.14
N CYS A 184 -6.34 9.95 -20.51
CA CYS A 184 -6.25 9.02 -21.64
C CYS A 184 -5.83 9.71 -22.94
N SER A 185 -6.40 10.89 -23.21
CA SER A 185 -6.03 11.70 -24.39
C SER A 185 -4.59 12.21 -24.33
N VAL A 186 -4.12 12.61 -23.15
CA VAL A 186 -2.75 13.10 -22.92
C VAL A 186 -1.75 11.95 -23.05
N PHE A 187 -2.03 10.80 -22.45
CA PHE A 187 -1.20 9.59 -22.56
C PHE A 187 -1.08 9.13 -24.02
N ALA A 188 -2.17 9.16 -24.77
CA ALA A 188 -2.16 8.84 -26.20
C ALA A 188 -1.27 9.81 -27.00
N GLN A 189 -1.41 11.12 -26.79
CA GLN A 189 -0.61 12.15 -27.46
C GLN A 189 0.88 12.06 -27.11
N LEU A 190 1.20 11.67 -25.87
CA LEU A 190 2.59 11.52 -25.40
C LEU A 190 3.24 10.20 -25.84
N GLY A 191 2.50 9.33 -26.54
CA GLY A 191 3.03 8.10 -27.12
C GLY A 191 3.11 6.91 -26.16
N PHE A 192 2.42 6.96 -25.02
CA PHE A 192 2.38 5.84 -24.07
C PHE A 192 1.84 4.52 -24.64
N PRO A 193 0.79 4.50 -25.50
CA PRO A 193 0.32 3.26 -26.10
C PRO A 193 1.44 2.46 -26.80
N ARG A 194 2.31 3.16 -27.53
CA ARG A 194 3.43 2.54 -28.26
C ARG A 194 4.51 2.00 -27.34
N LEU A 195 4.79 2.69 -26.24
CA LEU A 195 5.73 2.22 -25.22
C LEU A 195 5.18 1.00 -24.49
N MET A 196 3.91 1.02 -24.09
CA MET A 196 3.27 -0.13 -23.44
C MET A 196 3.25 -1.34 -24.37
N MET A 197 2.92 -1.18 -25.66
CA MET A 197 2.99 -2.27 -26.64
C MET A 197 4.39 -2.89 -26.74
N HIS A 198 5.46 -2.10 -26.61
CA HIS A 198 6.82 -2.64 -26.55
C HIS A 198 7.05 -3.45 -25.26
N LEU A 199 6.57 -2.93 -24.11
CA LEU A 199 6.73 -3.55 -22.80
C LEU A 199 5.89 -4.83 -22.61
N VAL A 200 4.84 -5.07 -23.40
CA VAL A 200 4.14 -6.38 -23.47
C VAL A 200 5.10 -7.51 -23.85
N SER A 201 6.20 -7.21 -24.53
CA SER A 201 7.24 -8.19 -24.89
C SER A 201 8.36 -8.32 -23.85
N SER A 202 8.27 -7.64 -22.69
CA SER A 202 9.28 -7.69 -21.62
C SER A 202 9.41 -9.10 -21.03
N ASP A 203 10.61 -9.43 -20.53
CA ASP A 203 10.86 -10.69 -19.83
C ASP A 203 10.26 -10.68 -18.41
N ASP A 204 10.07 -9.51 -17.82
CA ASP A 204 9.47 -9.34 -16.49
C ASP A 204 7.95 -9.43 -16.54
N LEU A 205 7.37 -10.41 -15.83
CA LEU A 205 5.93 -10.65 -15.76
C LEU A 205 5.16 -9.40 -15.29
N GLY A 206 5.60 -8.78 -14.21
CA GLY A 206 4.89 -7.61 -13.65
C GLY A 206 4.93 -6.38 -14.57
N VAL A 207 5.97 -6.22 -15.39
CA VAL A 207 6.00 -5.18 -16.44
C VAL A 207 4.99 -5.50 -17.54
N ARG A 208 4.91 -6.77 -18.00
CA ARG A 208 3.93 -7.18 -19.01
C ARG A 208 2.50 -6.96 -18.54
N GLU A 209 2.18 -7.42 -17.34
CA GLU A 209 0.86 -7.26 -16.72
C GLU A 209 0.48 -5.78 -16.61
N ALA A 210 1.36 -4.97 -16.03
CA ALA A 210 1.08 -3.54 -15.87
C ALA A 210 0.93 -2.83 -17.24
N ALA A 211 1.69 -3.23 -18.26
CA ALA A 211 1.58 -2.69 -19.61
C ALA A 211 0.27 -3.10 -20.31
N LEU A 212 -0.14 -4.37 -20.19
CA LEU A 212 -1.41 -4.87 -20.70
C LEU A 212 -2.59 -4.17 -20.00
N GLY A 213 -2.52 -3.97 -18.68
CA GLY A 213 -3.52 -3.22 -17.92
C GLY A 213 -3.66 -1.78 -18.42
N GLY A 214 -2.55 -1.08 -18.66
CA GLY A 214 -2.59 0.28 -19.21
C GLY A 214 -3.19 0.36 -20.61
N LEU A 215 -2.87 -0.62 -21.48
CA LEU A 215 -3.46 -0.73 -22.81
C LEU A 215 -4.97 -1.03 -22.75
N LEU A 216 -5.41 -1.87 -21.81
CA LEU A 216 -6.83 -2.18 -21.60
C LEU A 216 -7.61 -0.95 -21.15
N GLU A 217 -7.09 -0.16 -20.21
CA GLU A 217 -7.73 1.08 -19.77
C GLU A 217 -7.83 2.10 -20.92
N LEU A 218 -6.78 2.22 -21.74
CA LEU A 218 -6.80 3.06 -22.94
C LEU A 218 -7.77 2.55 -24.03
N ALA A 219 -7.96 1.24 -24.14
CA ALA A 219 -8.88 0.63 -25.11
C ALA A 219 -10.35 0.80 -24.69
N ARG A 220 -10.63 0.74 -23.37
CA ARG A 220 -11.96 0.99 -22.80
C ARG A 220 -12.41 2.44 -22.97
N ASP A 221 -11.46 3.36 -22.98
CA ASP A 221 -11.74 4.78 -23.19
C ASP A 221 -12.05 5.08 -24.67
N THR A 222 -13.31 5.43 -24.97
CA THR A 222 -13.83 5.66 -26.33
C THR A 222 -13.27 6.92 -27.02
N THR A 223 -12.31 7.61 -26.40
CA THR A 223 -11.73 8.86 -26.92
C THR A 223 -10.54 8.63 -27.88
N LEU A 224 -9.66 9.61 -28.01
CA LEU A 224 -8.43 9.56 -28.83
C LEU A 224 -7.53 8.36 -28.46
N GLY A 225 -7.59 7.87 -27.22
CA GLY A 225 -6.86 6.68 -26.78
C GLY A 225 -7.19 5.44 -27.62
N SER A 226 -8.49 5.12 -27.75
CA SER A 226 -8.96 4.04 -28.61
C SER A 226 -8.56 4.25 -30.08
N ARG A 227 -8.67 5.47 -30.63
CA ARG A 227 -8.25 5.76 -32.01
C ARG A 227 -6.75 5.55 -32.24
N SER A 228 -5.91 5.91 -31.27
CA SER A 228 -4.46 5.70 -31.36
C SER A 228 -4.10 4.21 -31.31
N LEU A 229 -4.82 3.42 -30.52
CA LEU A 229 -4.64 1.97 -30.47
C LEU A 229 -5.14 1.30 -31.75
N LEU A 230 -6.27 1.76 -32.29
CA LEU A 230 -6.82 1.32 -33.58
C LEU A 230 -5.89 1.64 -34.76
N ALA A 231 -5.11 2.72 -34.70
CA ALA A 231 -4.13 3.03 -35.74
C ALA A 231 -2.98 2.00 -35.79
N ASP A 232 -2.65 1.37 -34.66
CA ASP A 232 -1.61 0.35 -34.55
C ASP A 232 -2.22 -1.06 -34.34
N HIS A 233 -3.48 -1.27 -34.75
CA HIS A 233 -4.28 -2.48 -34.48
C HIS A 233 -3.58 -3.77 -34.95
N ASP A 234 -3.06 -3.79 -36.18
CA ASP A 234 -2.34 -4.95 -36.73
C ASP A 234 -1.08 -5.31 -35.93
N ARG A 235 -0.46 -4.32 -35.29
CA ARG A 235 0.71 -4.54 -34.44
C ARG A 235 0.29 -5.11 -33.10
N LEU A 236 -0.74 -4.53 -32.49
CA LEU A 236 -1.30 -5.02 -31.22
C LEU A 236 -1.79 -6.47 -31.38
N GLN A 237 -2.50 -6.78 -32.47
CA GLN A 237 -3.03 -8.12 -32.74
C GLN A 237 -1.92 -9.16 -32.80
N ARG A 238 -0.86 -8.90 -33.59
CA ARG A 238 0.30 -9.80 -33.69
C ARG A 238 1.03 -9.98 -32.36
N LEU A 239 1.14 -8.90 -31.57
CA LEU A 239 1.76 -8.97 -30.24
C LEU A 239 0.95 -9.85 -29.30
N LEU A 240 -0.36 -9.66 -29.24
CA LEU A 240 -1.24 -10.47 -28.40
C LEU A 240 -1.25 -11.94 -28.84
N GLN A 241 -1.32 -12.21 -30.15
CA GLN A 241 -1.18 -13.58 -30.69
C GLN A 241 0.15 -14.22 -30.26
N ALA A 242 1.27 -13.51 -30.39
CA ALA A 242 2.56 -14.03 -29.96
C ALA A 242 2.64 -14.29 -28.44
N ARG A 243 1.92 -13.52 -27.62
CA ARG A 243 1.83 -13.74 -26.17
C ARG A 243 0.94 -14.94 -25.82
N ILE A 244 -0.21 -15.04 -26.48
CA ILE A 244 -1.12 -16.19 -26.38
C ILE A 244 -0.35 -17.48 -26.66
N GLU A 245 0.39 -17.55 -27.77
CA GLU A 245 1.18 -18.74 -28.11
C GLU A 245 2.26 -19.05 -27.06
N ARG A 246 2.92 -18.02 -26.50
CA ARG A 246 3.87 -18.23 -25.40
C ARG A 246 3.19 -18.79 -24.16
N ILE A 247 2.01 -18.29 -23.80
CA ILE A 247 1.23 -18.77 -22.66
C ILE A 247 0.81 -20.24 -22.86
N ARG A 248 0.36 -20.61 -24.07
CA ARG A 248 -0.04 -22.00 -24.39
C ARG A 248 1.09 -23.01 -24.21
N MET A 249 2.34 -22.56 -24.31
CA MET A 249 3.53 -23.40 -24.14
C MET A 249 4.09 -23.40 -22.70
N MET A 250 3.45 -22.69 -21.76
CA MET A 250 3.88 -22.65 -20.35
C MET A 250 3.49 -23.92 -19.58
N ALA A 251 4.27 -24.24 -18.54
CA ALA A 251 3.92 -25.29 -17.60
C ALA A 251 2.75 -24.87 -16.69
N PRO A 252 1.99 -25.80 -16.10
CA PRO A 252 0.85 -25.49 -15.22
C PRO A 252 1.19 -24.54 -14.07
N GLU A 253 2.35 -24.70 -13.44
CA GLU A 253 2.79 -23.84 -12.33
C GLU A 253 3.04 -22.39 -12.77
N ASP A 254 3.58 -22.23 -13.99
CA ASP A 254 3.81 -20.92 -14.60
C ASP A 254 2.49 -20.27 -15.08
N LEU A 255 1.50 -21.08 -15.48
CA LEU A 255 0.17 -20.60 -15.84
C LEU A 255 -0.55 -19.99 -14.64
N ASP A 256 -0.42 -20.58 -13.45
CA ASP A 256 -0.96 -20.03 -12.21
C ASP A 256 -0.29 -18.70 -11.85
N ALA A 257 1.04 -18.63 -11.97
CA ALA A 257 1.78 -17.39 -11.77
C ALA A 257 1.36 -16.29 -12.77
N ALA A 258 1.07 -16.65 -14.02
CA ALA A 258 0.65 -15.74 -15.09
C ALA A 258 -0.87 -15.53 -15.16
N ARG A 259 -1.63 -15.80 -14.09
CA ARG A 259 -3.11 -15.67 -14.07
C ARG A 259 -3.59 -14.28 -14.49
N GLU A 260 -2.97 -13.23 -13.96
CA GLU A 260 -3.35 -11.85 -14.29
C GLU A 260 -2.98 -11.51 -15.75
N GLU A 261 -1.79 -11.88 -16.22
CA GLU A 261 -1.41 -11.75 -17.64
C GLU A 261 -2.46 -12.39 -18.57
N ARG A 262 -2.90 -13.61 -18.27
CA ARG A 262 -3.91 -14.33 -19.06
C ARG A 262 -5.23 -13.58 -19.14
N GLN A 263 -5.74 -13.10 -18.01
CA GLN A 263 -6.99 -12.35 -17.93
C GLN A 263 -6.91 -11.00 -18.67
N LEU A 264 -5.78 -10.31 -18.56
CA LEU A 264 -5.54 -9.03 -19.23
C LEU A 264 -5.43 -9.19 -20.74
N VAL A 265 -4.74 -10.23 -21.22
CA VAL A 265 -4.64 -10.55 -22.66
C VAL A 265 -6.03 -10.80 -23.25
N ASP A 266 -6.85 -11.65 -22.59
CA ASP A 266 -8.21 -11.94 -23.07
C ASP A 266 -9.10 -10.69 -23.04
N SER A 267 -9.09 -9.95 -21.93
CA SER A 267 -9.89 -8.73 -21.79
C SER A 267 -9.53 -7.68 -22.83
N LEU A 268 -8.23 -7.49 -23.11
CA LEU A 268 -7.76 -6.56 -24.13
C LEU A 268 -8.13 -7.04 -25.54
N TRP A 269 -8.04 -8.35 -25.80
CA TRP A 269 -8.47 -8.93 -27.07
C TRP A 269 -9.97 -8.69 -27.31
N ILE A 270 -10.83 -9.03 -26.35
CA ILE A 270 -12.28 -8.83 -26.45
C ILE A 270 -12.62 -7.35 -26.65
N THR A 271 -11.95 -6.46 -25.91
CA THR A 271 -12.19 -5.01 -26.00
C THR A 271 -11.82 -4.45 -27.37
N CYS A 272 -10.75 -4.96 -27.99
CA CYS A 272 -10.26 -4.47 -29.27
C CYS A 272 -10.91 -5.13 -30.49
N TYR A 273 -11.22 -6.43 -30.45
CA TYR A 273 -11.64 -7.23 -31.62
C TYR A 273 -13.07 -7.77 -31.52
N HIS A 274 -13.76 -7.57 -30.39
CA HIS A 274 -15.14 -8.02 -30.17
C HIS A 274 -15.38 -9.53 -30.33
N GLU A 275 -14.35 -10.33 -30.08
CA GLU A 275 -14.38 -11.79 -30.10
C GLU A 275 -13.57 -12.36 -28.93
N PRO A 276 -13.86 -13.58 -28.44
CA PRO A 276 -13.06 -14.21 -27.40
C PRO A 276 -11.66 -14.58 -27.90
N SER A 277 -10.65 -14.49 -27.03
CA SER A 277 -9.30 -14.96 -27.39
C SER A 277 -9.22 -16.48 -27.45
N THR A 278 -8.17 -17.01 -28.08
CA THR A 278 -7.94 -18.47 -28.09
C THR A 278 -7.70 -19.04 -26.68
N LEU A 279 -7.14 -18.26 -25.74
CA LEU A 279 -7.00 -18.67 -24.35
C LEU A 279 -8.35 -18.95 -23.70
N HIS A 280 -9.35 -18.11 -24.02
CA HIS A 280 -10.72 -18.31 -23.56
C HIS A 280 -11.32 -19.58 -24.15
N LEU A 281 -11.19 -19.77 -25.46
CA LEU A 281 -11.76 -20.91 -26.17
C LEU A 281 -11.15 -22.25 -25.73
N GLU A 282 -9.87 -22.26 -25.36
CA GLU A 282 -9.16 -23.45 -24.89
C GLU A 282 -9.34 -23.71 -23.37
N GLY A 283 -10.13 -22.90 -22.66
CA GLY A 283 -10.33 -23.07 -21.22
C GLY A 283 -9.08 -22.77 -20.38
N LEU A 284 -8.13 -22.01 -20.94
CA LEU A 284 -6.90 -21.61 -20.27
C LEU A 284 -7.08 -20.33 -19.46
N LEU A 285 -8.30 -19.92 -19.13
CA LEU A 285 -8.59 -18.78 -18.25
C LEU A 285 -9.20 -19.29 -16.95
N VAL A 286 -8.79 -18.72 -15.82
CA VAL A 286 -9.49 -18.95 -14.55
C VAL A 286 -10.66 -17.97 -14.47
N LEU A 287 -11.89 -18.48 -14.61
CA LEU A 287 -13.08 -17.64 -14.55
C LEU A 287 -13.37 -17.20 -13.11
N PRO A 288 -13.92 -15.99 -12.89
CA PRO A 288 -14.34 -15.56 -11.55
C PRO A 288 -15.40 -16.51 -10.99
N GLY A 289 -15.06 -17.30 -9.96
CA GLY A 289 -15.94 -18.30 -9.34
C GLY A 289 -15.45 -19.75 -9.43
N GLU A 290 -14.44 -20.04 -10.26
CA GLU A 290 -13.76 -21.35 -10.31
C GLU A 290 -12.61 -21.44 -9.28
N GLU A 291 -12.76 -20.77 -8.14
CA GLU A 291 -11.85 -20.94 -7.00
C GLU A 291 -12.18 -22.26 -6.30
N CYS A 292 -11.87 -23.39 -6.96
CA CYS A 292 -11.72 -24.66 -6.27
C CYS A 292 -10.46 -24.56 -5.41
N PHE A 293 -10.62 -24.01 -4.21
CA PHE A 293 -9.77 -24.37 -3.08
C PHE A 293 -9.96 -25.87 -2.86
N GLU A 294 -9.23 -26.71 -3.58
CA GLU A 294 -8.83 -27.99 -3.02
C GLU A 294 -7.87 -27.67 -1.87
N GLN A 295 -8.45 -27.26 -0.74
CA GLN A 295 -7.73 -27.34 0.52
C GLN A 295 -7.31 -28.80 0.65
N PRO A 296 -6.01 -29.12 0.74
CA PRO A 296 -5.59 -30.47 1.05
C PRO A 296 -6.33 -30.88 2.34
N PRO A 297 -6.87 -32.11 2.42
CA PRO A 297 -7.68 -32.53 3.55
C PRO A 297 -6.91 -32.24 4.84
N ASP A 298 -7.53 -31.48 5.75
CA ASP A 298 -6.95 -31.12 7.03
C ASP A 298 -6.64 -32.38 7.85
N VAL A 299 -5.40 -32.86 7.70
CA VAL A 299 -4.85 -33.99 8.46
C VAL A 299 -4.35 -33.56 9.84
N ALA A 300 -4.28 -32.25 10.13
CA ALA A 300 -3.84 -31.72 11.42
C ALA A 300 -5.01 -31.57 12.42
N GLY A 301 -6.23 -31.33 11.94
CA GLY A 301 -7.42 -31.13 12.77
C GLY A 301 -7.79 -32.33 13.65
N ARG A 302 -7.43 -33.55 13.25
CA ARG A 302 -7.67 -34.77 14.08
C ARG A 302 -6.65 -34.98 15.20
N PHE A 303 -5.51 -34.30 15.17
CA PHE A 303 -4.45 -34.46 16.18
C PHE A 303 -4.42 -33.32 17.20
N PHE A 304 -5.05 -32.18 16.92
CA PHE A 304 -5.06 -30.98 17.76
C PHE A 304 -6.47 -30.54 18.18
N GLU A 305 -7.39 -31.48 18.42
CA GLU A 305 -8.57 -31.14 19.23
C GLU A 305 -8.11 -30.80 20.65
N PRO A 306 -8.36 -29.58 21.16
CA PRO A 306 -8.11 -29.28 22.56
C PRO A 306 -9.09 -30.10 23.40
N LEU A 307 -8.59 -30.90 24.35
CA LEU A 307 -9.42 -31.54 25.38
C LEU A 307 -10.23 -30.46 26.11
N ARG A 308 -11.47 -30.22 25.66
CA ARG A 308 -12.43 -29.40 26.40
C ARG A 308 -12.81 -30.19 27.65
N ARG A 309 -12.34 -29.68 28.80
CA ARG A 309 -12.72 -30.15 30.14
C ARG A 309 -14.23 -30.37 30.21
N SER A 310 -14.60 -31.62 30.43
CA SER A 310 -15.91 -32.06 30.89
C SER A 310 -16.19 -31.52 32.30
N SER A 311 -17.30 -30.80 32.47
CA SER A 311 -18.17 -30.73 33.66
C SER A 311 -19.16 -29.57 33.45
N ALA A 312 -20.46 -29.66 33.67
CA ALA A 312 -21.30 -30.74 34.18
C ALA A 312 -22.73 -30.55 33.62
N ARG A 313 -23.41 -31.67 33.41
CA ARG A 313 -24.85 -31.73 33.20
C ARG A 313 -25.59 -31.10 34.38
N ARG A 314 -26.60 -30.28 34.11
CA ARG A 314 -27.82 -30.27 34.93
C ARG A 314 -29.04 -30.14 34.01
N ALA A 315 -29.96 -31.08 34.21
CA ALA A 315 -31.18 -31.31 33.44
C ALA A 315 -32.28 -30.28 33.80
N PRO A 316 -33.41 -30.24 33.07
CA PRO A 316 -34.26 -29.06 32.90
C PRO A 316 -35.37 -28.96 33.95
N SER A 317 -35.99 -27.78 34.06
CA SER A 317 -37.30 -27.62 34.70
C SER A 317 -38.16 -26.59 33.96
N ASN A 318 -39.42 -26.99 33.81
CA ASN A 318 -40.52 -26.43 33.03
C ASN A 318 -41.02 -25.03 33.45
N GLU A 319 -41.54 -24.34 32.43
CA GLU A 319 -42.75 -23.50 32.33
C GLU A 319 -43.19 -22.48 33.42
N ARG A 320 -43.40 -21.26 32.90
CA ARG A 320 -44.51 -20.30 33.12
C ARG A 320 -44.68 -19.64 34.50
N SER A 321 -44.52 -18.31 34.54
CA SER A 321 -45.62 -17.30 34.58
C SER A 321 -45.08 -15.94 35.07
N ASP A 322 -45.36 -14.88 34.31
CA ASP A 322 -45.39 -13.45 34.75
C ASP A 322 -46.62 -13.21 35.68
N PRO A 323 -46.88 -12.04 36.31
CA PRO A 323 -46.22 -10.71 36.21
C PRO A 323 -46.03 -9.93 37.55
N GLY A 324 -45.39 -8.75 37.49
CA GLY A 324 -45.89 -7.55 38.19
C GLY A 324 -45.12 -6.99 39.41
N ASP A 325 -44.68 -5.75 39.22
CA ASP A 325 -44.81 -4.59 40.14
C ASP A 325 -43.69 -4.24 41.16
N GLY A 326 -43.46 -2.93 41.31
CA GLY A 326 -43.09 -2.32 42.60
C GLY A 326 -41.63 -1.94 42.91
N THR A 327 -41.23 -0.73 42.51
CA THR A 327 -40.61 0.33 43.36
C THR A 327 -39.41 0.10 44.29
N GLY A 328 -38.46 1.05 44.22
CA GLY A 328 -37.63 1.56 45.32
C GLY A 328 -36.33 0.78 45.57
N GLY A 329 -35.12 1.34 45.53
CA GLY A 329 -34.68 2.53 46.26
C GLY A 329 -33.96 2.09 47.54
N GLY A 330 -32.64 2.33 47.64
CA GLY A 330 -31.85 2.09 48.87
C GLY A 330 -30.53 1.36 48.59
N MET A 331 -29.39 2.00 48.40
CA MET A 331 -28.54 2.73 49.37
C MET A 331 -27.64 1.81 50.22
N MET A 332 -26.37 1.79 49.83
CA MET A 332 -25.16 2.07 50.62
C MET A 332 -25.13 1.79 52.15
N LEU A 333 -23.99 1.22 52.56
CA LEU A 333 -23.25 1.34 53.83
C LEU A 333 -23.38 0.22 54.90
N LEU A 334 -22.23 -0.44 55.06
CA LEU A 334 -21.45 -0.67 56.29
C LEU A 334 -22.02 -1.40 57.52
N LEU A 335 -21.07 -2.16 58.08
CA LEU A 335 -20.84 -2.56 59.47
C LEU A 335 -21.43 -3.89 59.92
N GLY A 336 -20.53 -4.64 60.57
CA GLY A 336 -20.67 -6.04 60.95
C GLY A 336 -21.60 -6.26 62.14
N PRO A 337 -21.60 -7.49 62.68
CA PRO A 337 -21.02 -7.62 64.02
C PRO A 337 -20.33 -8.97 64.31
N THR A 338 -19.35 -8.93 65.23
CA THR A 338 -18.92 -10.02 66.15
C THR A 338 -20.03 -10.30 67.18
N PRO A 339 -20.13 -11.44 67.93
CA PRO A 339 -19.06 -12.04 68.75
C PRO A 339 -19.07 -13.58 68.90
N GLY A 340 -17.92 -14.21 69.20
CA GLY A 340 -17.55 -14.74 70.53
C GLY A 340 -17.55 -16.29 70.48
N SER A 341 -16.66 -17.09 71.09
CA SER A 341 -15.60 -16.90 72.08
C SER A 341 -14.75 -18.19 72.18
N ARG A 342 -13.45 -18.05 72.51
CA ARG A 342 -12.52 -19.00 73.21
C ARG A 342 -12.25 -20.37 72.55
N SER A 343 -11.02 -20.85 72.35
CA SER A 343 -9.87 -21.01 73.26
C SER A 343 -8.62 -21.40 72.40
N ASN A 344 -7.46 -20.75 72.57
CA ASN A 344 -6.30 -21.07 73.41
C ASN A 344 -5.32 -22.12 72.84
N SER A 345 -4.02 -21.76 72.87
CA SER A 345 -2.78 -22.55 72.63
C SER A 345 -2.61 -23.17 71.23
N GLY A 346 -1.46 -23.14 70.55
CA GLY A 346 -0.11 -22.71 70.85
C GLY A 346 0.82 -23.35 69.81
N SER A 347 1.95 -22.69 69.53
CA SER A 347 3.17 -23.27 68.97
C SER A 347 3.24 -23.61 67.46
N ASN A 348 4.21 -22.94 66.84
CA ASN A 348 4.90 -23.16 65.55
C ASN A 348 4.17 -22.83 64.25
#